data_AF-A0A5D4GCB6-F1
#
_entry.id   AF-A0A5D4GCB6-F1
#
_cell.length_a   1.000
_cell.length_b   1.000
_cell.length_c   1.000
_cell.angle_alpha   90.00
_cell.angle_beta   90.00
_cell.angle_gamma   90.00
#
_symmetry.space_group_name_H-M   'P 1'
#
loop_
_entity.id
_entity.type
_entity.pdbx_description
1 polymer ?
#
loop_
_entity_poly.entity_id
_entity_poly.type
_entity_poly.pdbx_seq_one_letter_code
_entity_poly.pdbx_strand_id
1 'polypeptide(L)'
;MKLAYFSVTGQTRRFVSKTNLPNVEISPDDDIEMNEPFLLITPSYAEESPTVSKSIDVMDPVFDFMAYNDNYKHCLGIIGTGNRNFAGIYIFTAKELSAKYQIPLLYDFEFNGTPADVAAVEKLATQLDKGAKVTFKNPL
;
A
#
# COMPACT_ATOMS: atom_id res chain seq x y z
N MET A 1 6.51 10.31 -8.90
CA MET A 1 5.44 9.42 -8.44
C MET A 1 5.17 9.73 -6.99
N LYS A 2 3.93 10.04 -6.63
CA LYS A 2 3.54 10.32 -5.24
C LYS A 2 3.24 9.03 -4.49
N LEU A 3 3.55 8.98 -3.19
CA LEU A 3 3.15 7.92 -2.28
C LEU A 3 1.93 8.36 -1.47
N ALA A 4 0.90 7.52 -1.39
CA ALA A 4 -0.10 7.61 -0.33
C ALA A 4 0.17 6.47 0.66
N TYR A 5 0.13 6.73 1.96
CA TYR A 5 0.39 5.67 2.93
C TYR A 5 -0.46 5.81 4.18
N PHE A 6 -0.70 4.69 4.86
CA PHE A 6 -1.34 4.65 6.16
C PHE A 6 -0.41 4.06 7.21
N SER A 7 -0.54 4.49 8.47
CA SER A 7 0.35 4.05 9.53
C SER A 7 -0.36 4.02 10.88
N VAL A 8 -0.53 2.81 11.43
CA VAL A 8 -1.14 2.61 12.75
C VAL A 8 -0.12 2.86 13.88
N THR A 9 1.05 2.21 13.82
CA THR A 9 2.07 2.24 14.89
C THR A 9 3.34 3.02 14.52
N GLY A 10 3.33 3.74 13.40
CA GLY A 10 4.46 4.56 12.93
C GLY A 10 5.48 3.83 12.06
N GLN A 11 5.36 2.52 11.86
CA GLN A 11 6.34 1.75 11.07
C GLN A 11 6.33 2.12 9.59
N THR A 12 5.15 2.23 8.98
CA THR A 12 5.02 2.68 7.58
C THR A 12 5.51 4.13 7.43
N ARG A 13 5.16 5.01 8.38
CA ARG A 13 5.66 6.40 8.42
C ARG A 13 7.19 6.45 8.43
N ARG A 14 7.84 5.61 9.24
CA ARG A 14 9.31 5.48 9.29
C ARG A 14 9.91 4.91 8.01
N PHE A 15 9.19 4.07 7.27
CA PHE A 15 9.66 3.62 5.95
C PHE A 15 9.60 4.78 4.95
N VAL A 16 8.44 5.44 4.85
CA VAL A 16 8.22 6.54 3.90
C VAL A 16 9.18 7.70 4.15
N SER A 17 9.49 8.02 5.41
CA SER A 17 10.47 9.06 5.75
C SER A 17 11.90 8.78 5.29
N LYS A 18 12.23 7.53 4.92
CA LYS A 18 13.54 7.16 4.35
C LYS A 18 13.57 7.33 2.84
N THR A 19 12.41 7.46 2.20
CA THR A 19 12.29 7.69 0.76
C THR A 19 12.42 9.18 0.46
N ASN A 20 12.94 9.53 -0.71
CA ASN A 20 12.97 10.90 -1.22
C ASN A 20 11.77 11.22 -2.11
N LEU A 21 10.65 10.53 -1.91
CA LEU A 21 9.45 10.63 -2.75
C LEU A 21 8.41 11.57 -2.11
N PRO A 22 7.70 12.38 -2.92
CA PRO A 22 6.57 13.15 -2.42
C PRO A 22 5.52 12.19 -1.85
N ASN A 23 4.97 12.50 -0.68
CA ASN A 23 4.05 11.61 0.00
C ASN A 23 2.92 12.35 0.72
N VAL A 24 1.85 11.61 0.98
CA VAL A 24 0.73 12.01 1.81
C VAL A 24 0.38 10.87 2.77
N GLU A 25 0.17 11.21 4.03
CA GLU A 25 -0.32 10.27 5.03
C GLU A 25 -1.85 10.29 5.04
N ILE A 26 -2.45 9.12 4.92
CA ILE A 26 -3.89 8.90 5.06
C ILE A 26 -4.23 9.04 6.54
N SER A 27 -5.24 9.85 6.85
CA SER A 27 -5.77 10.07 8.19
C SER A 27 -7.23 9.64 8.24
N PRO A 28 -7.74 9.02 9.33
CA PRO A 28 -9.15 8.71 9.47
C PRO A 28 -10.05 9.96 9.48
N ASP A 29 -9.50 11.11 9.83
CA ASP A 29 -10.24 12.36 10.01
C ASP A 29 -10.22 13.28 8.77
N ASP A 30 -9.48 12.91 7.71
CA ASP A 30 -9.26 13.75 6.54
C ASP A 30 -9.67 13.06 5.23
N ASP A 31 -10.54 13.71 4.47
CA ASP A 31 -10.88 13.33 3.11
C ASP A 31 -9.82 13.86 2.12
N ILE A 32 -8.99 12.96 1.61
CA ILE A 32 -7.88 13.30 0.70
C ILE A 32 -8.21 12.83 -0.71
N GLU A 33 -8.34 13.77 -1.64
CA GLU A 33 -8.54 13.48 -3.07
C GLU A 33 -7.20 13.34 -3.81
N MET A 34 -7.09 12.29 -4.62
CA MET A 34 -5.92 11.97 -5.44
C MET A 34 -6.23 12.20 -6.92
N ASN A 35 -5.84 13.38 -7.42
CA ASN A 35 -6.05 13.77 -8.82
C ASN A 35 -4.87 13.47 -9.75
N GLU A 36 -3.88 12.72 -9.26
CA GLU A 36 -2.68 12.35 -10.00
C GLU A 36 -2.26 10.91 -9.68
N PRO A 37 -1.51 10.24 -10.58
CA PRO A 37 -1.06 8.88 -10.33
C PRO A 37 -0.22 8.74 -9.06
N PHE A 38 -0.49 7.69 -8.28
CA PHE A 38 0.22 7.42 -7.03
C PHE A 38 0.44 5.92 -6.79
N LEU A 39 1.31 5.62 -5.81
CA LEU A 39 1.47 4.29 -5.22
C LEU A 39 0.92 4.28 -3.80
N LEU A 40 0.18 3.23 -3.45
CA LEU A 40 -0.29 3.01 -2.09
C LEU A 40 0.73 2.19 -1.30
N ILE A 41 1.09 2.61 -0.09
CA ILE A 41 1.82 1.80 0.88
C ILE A 41 0.93 1.55 2.09
N THR A 42 0.54 0.30 2.33
CA THR A 42 -0.39 -0.04 3.41
C THR A 42 0.20 -1.09 4.36
N PRO A 43 0.08 -0.91 5.69
CA PRO A 43 0.30 -1.98 6.64
C PRO A 43 -0.81 -3.02 6.50
N SER A 44 -0.68 -4.12 7.24
CA SER A 44 -1.73 -5.15 7.29
C SER A 44 -2.15 -5.43 8.70
N TYR A 45 -3.47 -5.36 8.92
CA TYR A 45 -4.13 -5.77 10.15
C TYR A 45 -5.36 -6.56 9.76
N ALA A 46 -5.38 -7.83 10.16
CA ALA A 46 -6.44 -8.78 9.87
C ALA A 46 -6.52 -9.77 11.03
N GLU A 47 -7.63 -10.51 11.13
CA GLU A 47 -7.74 -11.59 12.11
C GLU A 47 -6.69 -12.67 11.84
N GLU A 48 -6.03 -13.17 12.90
CA GLU A 48 -5.05 -14.25 12.82
C GLU A 48 -5.71 -15.62 12.61
N SER A 49 -6.38 -15.78 11.47
CA SER A 49 -7.18 -16.95 11.13
C SER A 49 -6.89 -17.42 9.71
N PRO A 50 -6.77 -18.73 9.45
CA PRO A 50 -6.68 -19.27 8.08
C PRO A 50 -7.91 -18.97 7.21
N THR A 51 -9.02 -18.57 7.83
CA THR A 51 -10.30 -18.27 7.17
C THR A 51 -10.59 -16.78 7.07
N VAL A 52 -9.60 -15.94 7.39
CA VAL A 52 -9.75 -14.48 7.30
C VAL A 52 -10.13 -14.08 5.88
N SER A 53 -11.15 -13.25 5.78
CA SER A 53 -11.71 -12.79 4.51
C SER A 53 -11.73 -11.27 4.38
N LYS A 54 -11.49 -10.55 5.48
CA LYS A 54 -11.41 -9.09 5.51
C LYS A 54 -10.37 -8.59 6.51
N SER A 55 -9.80 -7.43 6.23
CA SER A 55 -9.02 -6.66 7.19
C SER A 55 -9.90 -6.22 8.36
N ILE A 56 -9.30 -5.99 9.52
CA ILE A 56 -10.03 -5.45 10.68
C ILE A 56 -10.24 -3.94 10.52
N ASP A 57 -11.22 -3.40 11.24
CA ASP A 57 -11.74 -2.03 11.11
C ASP A 57 -10.67 -0.92 11.26
N VAL A 58 -9.52 -1.21 11.91
CA VAL A 58 -8.39 -0.25 11.95
C VAL A 58 -7.85 0.11 10.56
N MET A 59 -8.14 -0.70 9.55
CA MET A 59 -7.73 -0.48 8.16
C MET A 59 -8.80 0.23 7.32
N ASP A 60 -10.00 0.45 7.84
CA ASP A 60 -11.09 1.16 7.15
C ASP A 60 -10.65 2.49 6.53
N PRO A 61 -9.81 3.33 7.18
CA PRO A 61 -9.31 4.57 6.56
C PRO A 61 -8.64 4.39 5.20
N VAL A 62 -7.99 3.25 4.97
CA VAL A 62 -7.36 2.94 3.67
C VAL A 62 -8.42 2.59 2.62
N PHE A 63 -9.45 1.84 3.01
CA PHE A 63 -10.54 1.48 2.10
C PHE A 63 -11.39 2.70 1.73
N ASP A 64 -11.69 3.54 2.72
CA ASP A 64 -12.43 4.79 2.55
C ASP A 64 -11.63 5.77 1.68
N PHE A 65 -10.34 5.96 1.96
CA PHE A 65 -9.45 6.76 1.11
C PHE A 65 -9.44 6.27 -0.33
N MET A 66 -9.38 4.95 -0.57
CA MET A 66 -9.38 4.41 -1.93
C MET A 66 -10.73 4.64 -2.64
N ALA A 67 -11.85 4.57 -1.92
CA ALA A 67 -13.18 4.79 -2.48
C ALA A 67 -13.51 6.27 -2.69
N TYR A 68 -12.96 7.15 -1.84
CA TYR A 68 -13.21 8.58 -1.88
C TYR A 68 -12.83 9.17 -3.24
N ASN A 69 -13.80 9.82 -3.88
CA ASN A 69 -13.74 10.37 -5.24
C ASN A 69 -13.05 9.45 -6.28
N ASP A 70 -13.26 8.13 -6.18
CA ASP A 70 -12.63 7.13 -7.03
C ASP A 70 -11.08 7.18 -7.06
N ASN A 71 -10.43 7.54 -5.94
CA ASN A 71 -8.97 7.58 -5.82
C ASN A 71 -8.28 6.30 -6.35
N TYR A 72 -8.90 5.13 -6.18
CA TYR A 72 -8.38 3.87 -6.72
C TYR A 72 -8.06 3.90 -8.22
N LYS A 73 -8.76 4.72 -9.02
CA LYS A 73 -8.48 4.87 -10.47
C LYS A 73 -7.13 5.51 -10.77
N HIS A 74 -6.58 6.25 -9.81
CA HIS A 74 -5.28 6.90 -9.90
C HIS A 74 -4.16 6.08 -9.22
N CYS A 75 -4.49 4.99 -8.55
CA CYS A 75 -3.51 4.13 -7.91
C CYS A 75 -2.88 3.17 -8.93
N LEU A 76 -1.59 3.33 -9.21
CA LEU A 76 -0.87 2.49 -10.19
C LEU A 76 -0.36 1.18 -9.63
N GLY A 77 -0.36 1.04 -8.30
CA GLY A 77 0.13 -0.15 -7.63
C GLY A 77 0.09 -0.04 -6.11
N ILE A 78 0.05 -1.19 -5.46
CA ILE A 78 0.01 -1.33 -4.00
C ILE A 78 1.31 -1.98 -3.53
N ILE A 79 1.85 -1.46 -2.44
CA ILE A 79 3.00 -1.99 -1.71
C ILE A 79 2.51 -2.38 -0.32
N GLY A 80 2.65 -3.67 0.02
CA GLY A 80 2.25 -4.18 1.33
C GLY A 80 3.41 -4.13 2.33
N THR A 81 3.14 -3.70 3.56
CA THR A 81 4.06 -3.94 4.67
C THR A 81 3.41 -4.78 5.77
N GLY A 82 4.20 -5.64 6.40
CA GLY A 82 3.73 -6.55 7.42
C GLY A 82 4.85 -7.25 8.18
N ASN A 83 4.58 -8.47 8.61
CA ASN A 83 5.52 -9.35 9.29
C ASN A 83 5.30 -10.77 8.76
N ARG A 84 6.36 -11.39 8.21
CA ARG A 84 6.26 -12.71 7.58
C ARG A 84 5.94 -13.84 8.56
N ASN A 85 6.07 -13.59 9.87
CA ASN A 85 5.61 -14.53 10.91
C ASN A 85 4.11 -14.84 10.80
N PHE A 86 3.33 -13.99 10.14
CA PHE A 86 1.91 -14.22 9.88
C PHE A 86 1.63 -15.13 8.65
N ALA A 87 2.66 -15.65 7.99
CA ALA A 87 2.55 -16.66 6.93
C ALA A 87 1.47 -16.34 5.88
N GLY A 88 0.38 -17.12 5.84
CA GLY A 88 -0.69 -16.98 4.83
C GLY A 88 -1.35 -15.61 4.79
N ILE A 89 -1.42 -14.91 5.93
CA ILE A 89 -2.04 -13.57 6.04
C ILE A 89 -0.99 -12.45 5.96
N TYR A 90 0.27 -12.78 5.61
CA TYR A 90 1.26 -11.75 5.28
C TYR A 90 0.74 -10.84 4.18
N ILE A 91 0.86 -9.53 4.39
CA ILE A 91 0.34 -8.44 3.56
C ILE A 91 -1.15 -8.54 3.19
N PHE A 92 -1.97 -9.13 4.06
CA PHE A 92 -3.39 -9.41 3.77
C PHE A 92 -4.15 -8.18 3.26
N THR A 93 -4.02 -7.02 3.91
CA THR A 93 -4.77 -5.82 3.52
C THR A 93 -4.39 -5.35 2.11
N ALA A 94 -3.12 -5.46 1.73
CA ALA A 94 -2.69 -5.14 0.37
C ALA A 94 -3.30 -6.12 -0.65
N LYS A 95 -3.34 -7.42 -0.33
CA LYS A 95 -3.99 -8.44 -1.18
C LYS A 95 -5.48 -8.20 -1.34
N GLU A 96 -6.16 -7.83 -0.26
CA GLU A 96 -7.59 -7.51 -0.27
C GLU A 96 -7.90 -6.30 -1.16
N LEU A 97 -7.15 -5.20 -1.01
CA LEU A 97 -7.27 -4.02 -1.86
C LEU A 97 -6.96 -4.33 -3.33
N SER A 98 -5.92 -5.13 -3.57
CA SER A 98 -5.53 -5.58 -4.90
C SER A 98 -6.65 -6.37 -5.57
N ALA A 99 -7.28 -7.31 -4.86
CA ALA A 99 -8.41 -8.08 -5.36
C ALA A 99 -9.66 -7.20 -5.59
N LYS A 100 -9.96 -6.28 -4.66
CA LYS A 100 -11.13 -5.41 -4.74
C LYS A 100 -11.08 -4.45 -5.94
N TYR A 101 -9.93 -3.81 -6.15
CA TYR A 101 -9.78 -2.76 -7.17
C TYR A 101 -9.02 -3.22 -8.42
N GLN A 102 -8.57 -4.47 -8.48
CA GLN A 102 -7.77 -5.03 -9.59
C GLN A 102 -6.46 -4.24 -9.82
N ILE A 103 -5.84 -3.79 -8.73
CA ILE A 103 -4.59 -3.01 -8.74
C ILE A 103 -3.40 -3.94 -8.44
N PRO A 104 -2.31 -3.88 -9.20
CA PRO A 104 -1.16 -4.79 -9.03
C PRO A 104 -0.44 -4.57 -7.68
N LEU A 105 -0.07 -5.68 -7.04
CA LEU A 105 0.93 -5.69 -5.99
C LEU A 105 2.32 -5.53 -6.61
N LEU A 106 3.02 -4.44 -6.26
CA LEU A 106 4.32 -4.10 -6.85
C LEU A 106 5.50 -4.53 -6.01
N TYR A 107 5.33 -4.52 -4.68
CA TYR A 107 6.39 -4.83 -3.74
C TYR A 107 5.81 -5.18 -2.37
N ASP A 108 6.61 -5.83 -1.55
CA ASP A 108 6.30 -6.09 -0.15
C ASP A 108 7.57 -5.99 0.69
N PHE A 109 7.43 -5.60 1.95
CA PHE A 109 8.53 -5.58 2.91
C PHE A 109 8.04 -5.76 4.35
N GLU A 110 8.96 -5.94 5.29
CA GLU A 110 8.65 -6.10 6.70
C GLU A 110 8.88 -4.82 7.50
N PHE A 111 7.98 -4.55 8.44
CA PHE A 111 8.08 -3.47 9.42
C PHE A 111 8.31 -2.09 8.76
N ASN A 112 9.43 -1.44 9.06
CA ASN A 112 9.80 -0.14 8.52
C ASN A 112 10.80 -0.24 7.35
N GLY A 113 11.00 -1.46 6.81
CA GLY A 113 11.87 -1.75 5.68
C GLY A 113 13.37 -1.52 5.90
N THR A 114 14.13 -2.18 5.04
CA THR A 114 15.58 -2.10 4.90
C THR A 114 15.96 -1.02 3.88
N PRO A 115 17.25 -0.61 3.81
CA PRO A 115 17.72 0.25 2.73
C PRO A 115 17.49 -0.31 1.32
N ALA A 116 17.50 -1.64 1.17
CA ALA A 116 17.20 -2.29 -0.10
C ALA A 116 15.73 -2.13 -0.50
N ASP A 117 14.81 -2.22 0.47
CA ASP A 117 13.38 -2.01 0.23
C ASP A 117 13.11 -0.56 -0.20
N VAL A 118 13.77 0.41 0.46
CA VAL A 118 13.68 1.83 0.08
C VAL A 118 14.16 2.03 -1.36
N ALA A 119 15.35 1.52 -1.70
CA ALA A 119 15.90 1.65 -3.05
C ALA A 119 15.03 0.97 -4.12
N ALA A 120 14.41 -0.17 -3.79
CA ALA A 120 13.49 -0.86 -4.68
C ALA A 120 12.22 -0.03 -4.95
N VAL A 121 11.61 0.55 -3.91
CA VAL A 121 10.42 1.41 -4.04
C VAL A 121 10.73 2.70 -4.81
N GLU A 122 11.87 3.35 -4.54
CA GLU A 122 12.30 4.54 -5.30
C GLU A 122 12.55 4.23 -6.77
N LYS A 123 13.15 3.08 -7.06
CA LYS A 123 13.36 2.60 -8.43
C LYS A 123 12.02 2.33 -9.14
N LEU A 124 11.08 1.66 -8.47
CA LEU A 124 9.73 1.41 -9.01
C LEU A 124 9.03 2.73 -9.33
N ALA A 125 8.99 3.67 -8.38
CA ALA A 125 8.44 5.01 -8.57
C ALA A 125 9.04 5.71 -9.81
N THR A 126 10.36 5.70 -9.93
CA THR A 126 11.08 6.30 -11.07
C THR A 126 10.73 5.63 -12.40
N GLN A 127 10.56 4.31 -12.42
CA GLN A 127 10.18 3.58 -13.64
C GLN A 127 8.76 3.94 -14.08
N LEU A 128 7.82 4.05 -13.14
CA LEU A 128 6.44 4.42 -13.44
C LEU A 128 6.32 5.86 -13.94
N ASP A 129 7.08 6.80 -13.36
CA ASP A 129 7.17 8.18 -13.88
C ASP A 129 7.67 8.22 -15.33
N LYS A 130 8.52 7.28 -15.71
CA LYS A 130 9.01 7.12 -17.10
C LYS A 130 8.05 6.36 -18.01
N GLY A 131 6.83 6.07 -17.55
CA GLY A 131 5.79 5.40 -18.33
C GLY A 131 5.92 3.88 -18.39
N ALA A 132 6.65 3.25 -17.44
CA ALA A 132 6.64 1.80 -17.34
C ALA A 132 5.21 1.29 -17.12
N LYS A 133 4.82 0.28 -17.91
CA LYS A 133 3.50 -0.35 -17.77
C LYS A 133 3.54 -1.38 -16.67
N VAL A 134 2.61 -1.29 -15.73
CA VAL A 134 2.33 -2.36 -14.77
C VAL A 134 1.17 -3.18 -15.29
N THR A 135 1.27 -4.50 -15.16
CA THR A 135 0.16 -5.41 -15.44
C THR A 135 -0.28 -6.05 -14.15
N PHE A 136 -1.59 -6.09 -13.94
CA PHE A 136 -2.18 -6.92 -12.90
C PHE A 136 -1.87 -8.39 -13.23
N LYS A 137 -1.18 -9.06 -12.32
CA LYS A 137 -1.08 -10.51 -12.30
C LYS A 137 -1.82 -10.95 -11.06
N ASN A 138 -2.83 -11.82 -11.19
CA ASN A 138 -3.52 -12.38 -10.04
C ASN A 138 -2.48 -12.88 -9.03
N PRO A 139 -2.54 -12.47 -7.75
CA PRO A 139 -1.78 -13.17 -6.74
C PRO A 139 -2.22 -14.64 -6.75
N LEU A 140 -1.24 -15.54 -6.80
CA LEU A 140 -1.42 -17.00 -6.77
C LEU A 140 -2.25 -17.43 -5.55
#